data_AF-A0AAE8L509-F1
#
_entry.id   AF-A0AAE8L509-F1
#
_cell.length_a   1.000
_cell.length_b   1.000
_cell.length_c   1.000
_cell.angle_alpha   90.00
_cell.angle_beta   90.00
_cell.angle_gamma   90.00
#
_symmetry.space_group_name_H-M   'P 1'
#
loop_
_entity.id
_entity.type
_entity.pdbx_description
1 polymer ?
#
loop_
_entity_poly.entity_id
_entity_poly.type
_entity_poly.pdbx_seq_one_letter_code
_entity_poly.pdbx_strand_id
1 'polypeptide(L)'
;MRFAVSMMQRRVEAPAARRLPRSRRAAAAALAVFGIAGLATGVQAQTLASLPTEAGARVQGDAKPIAAWTTFCQTYAAECALDRGEPARISLTPATWATIVSVNRRVNKAVEPMTDQDHLHVADRWDLAEDGIGD
;
A
#
# COMPACT_ATOMS: atom_id res chain seq x y z
N MET A 1 -28.01 22.18 -31.30
CA MET A 1 -27.19 23.42 -31.27
C MET A 1 -25.74 23.01 -31.48
N ARG A 2 -25.09 23.47 -32.56
CA ARG A 2 -23.71 23.11 -32.92
C ARG A 2 -22.78 24.24 -32.47
N PHE A 3 -21.86 23.97 -31.54
CA PHE A 3 -20.80 24.91 -31.19
C PHE A 3 -19.64 24.71 -32.16
N ALA A 4 -19.41 25.70 -33.03
CA ALA A 4 -18.22 25.77 -33.88
C ALA A 4 -17.08 26.39 -33.07
N VAL A 5 -16.01 25.62 -32.83
CA VAL A 5 -14.77 26.14 -32.25
C VAL A 5 -13.88 26.62 -33.39
N SER A 6 -13.69 27.94 -33.48
CA SER A 6 -12.77 28.59 -34.41
C SER A 6 -11.33 28.37 -33.96
N MET A 7 -10.56 27.56 -34.68
CA MET A 7 -9.11 27.43 -34.47
C MET A 7 -8.39 28.64 -35.09
N MET A 8 -8.03 29.61 -34.25
CA MET A 8 -7.07 30.66 -34.61
C MET A 8 -5.65 30.07 -34.56
N GLN A 9 -5.13 29.59 -35.70
CA GLN A 9 -3.74 29.14 -35.80
C GLN A 9 -2.78 30.35 -35.80
N ARG A 10 -2.14 30.63 -34.66
CA ARG A 10 -0.95 31.50 -34.62
C ARG A 10 0.25 30.69 -35.12
N ARG A 11 0.85 31.10 -36.25
CA ARG A 11 2.19 30.61 -36.65
C ARG A 11 3.21 31.12 -35.65
N VAL A 12 3.93 30.22 -34.98
CA VAL A 12 5.14 30.55 -34.23
C VAL A 12 6.29 30.55 -35.23
N GLU A 13 6.87 31.72 -35.51
CA GLU A 13 8.11 31.80 -36.27
C GLU A 13 9.28 31.33 -35.39
N ALA A 14 10.03 30.35 -35.87
CA ALA A 14 11.22 29.86 -35.18
C ALA A 14 12.33 30.92 -35.24
N PRO A 15 13.08 31.16 -34.15
CA PRO A 15 14.20 32.10 -34.16
C PRO A 15 15.32 31.57 -35.06
N ALA A 16 15.92 32.47 -35.85
CA ALA A 16 17.01 32.15 -36.76
C ALA A 16 18.17 31.43 -36.04
N ALA A 17 18.56 30.26 -36.57
CA ALA A 17 19.61 29.43 -36.01
C ALA A 17 20.98 30.13 -36.08
N ARG A 18 21.39 30.76 -34.98
CA ARG A 18 22.72 31.37 -34.84
C ARG A 18 23.76 30.25 -34.76
N ARG A 19 24.61 30.13 -35.80
CA ARG A 19 25.71 29.14 -35.81
C ARG A 19 26.74 29.53 -34.74
N LEU A 20 26.88 28.70 -33.69
CA LEU A 20 27.93 28.89 -32.69
C LEU A 20 29.32 28.66 -33.31
N PRO A 21 30.34 29.49 -32.97
CA PRO A 21 31.71 29.33 -33.43
C PRO A 21 32.31 28.02 -32.92
N ARG A 22 33.24 27.44 -33.71
CA ARG A 22 33.87 26.13 -33.45
C ARG A 22 34.45 26.00 -32.03
N SER A 23 34.98 27.07 -31.46
CA SER A 23 35.49 27.13 -30.08
C SER A 23 34.42 26.89 -29.01
N ARG A 24 33.20 27.42 -29.20
CA ARG A 24 32.07 27.21 -28.28
C ARG A 24 31.45 25.81 -28.41
N ARG A 25 31.53 25.21 -29.60
CA ARG A 25 31.13 23.81 -29.81
C ARG A 25 32.09 22.82 -29.15
N ALA A 26 33.40 23.09 -29.22
CA ALA A 26 34.42 22.30 -28.55
C ALA A 26 34.29 22.36 -27.02
N ALA A 27 34.02 23.55 -26.46
CA ALA A 27 33.77 23.72 -25.03
C ALA A 27 32.49 22.97 -24.57
N ALA A 28 31.40 23.06 -25.33
CA ALA A 28 30.17 22.33 -25.02
C ALA A 28 30.34 20.80 -25.11
N ALA A 29 31.13 20.31 -26.09
CA ALA A 29 31.46 18.89 -26.20
C ALA A 29 32.35 18.41 -25.04
N ALA A 30 33.31 19.22 -24.59
CA ALA A 30 34.17 18.90 -23.45
C ALA A 30 33.37 18.81 -22.13
N LEU A 31 32.43 19.74 -21.89
CA LEU A 31 31.54 19.66 -20.72
C LEU A 31 30.59 18.46 -20.77
N ALA A 32 30.10 18.07 -21.96
CA ALA A 32 29.26 16.89 -22.11
C ALA A 32 30.01 15.58 -21.84
N VAL A 33 31.29 15.49 -22.24
CA VAL A 33 32.14 14.30 -21.98
C VAL A 33 32.52 14.19 -20.49
N PHE A 34 32.82 15.30 -19.81
CA PHE A 34 33.08 15.29 -18.37
C PHE A 34 31.81 15.01 -17.53
N GLY A 35 30.62 15.43 -18.00
CA GLY A 35 29.35 15.14 -17.35
C GLY A 35 28.95 13.65 -17.41
N ILE A 36 29.33 12.94 -18.47
CA ILE A 36 29.04 11.51 -18.63
C ILE A 36 30.03 10.65 -17.83
N ALA A 37 31.31 11.07 -17.72
CA ALA A 37 32.32 10.32 -16.96
C ALA A 37 32.13 10.39 -15.43
N GLY A 38 31.47 11.43 -14.91
CA GLY A 38 31.20 11.60 -13.47
C GLY A 38 30.01 10.78 -12.92
N LEU A 39 29.20 10.17 -13.79
CA LEU A 39 28.04 9.36 -13.41
C LEU A 39 28.36 7.86 -13.22
N ALA A 40 29.62 7.47 -13.40
CA ALA A 40 30.10 6.13 -13.07
C ALA A 40 30.40 5.99 -11.56
N THR A 41 29.49 6.44 -10.69
CA THR A 41 29.47 5.94 -9.31
C THR A 41 28.95 4.51 -9.40
N GLY A 42 29.85 3.54 -9.20
CA GLY A 42 29.54 2.13 -9.28
C GLY A 42 28.23 1.82 -8.55
N VAL A 43 27.30 1.19 -9.26
CA VAL A 43 26.06 0.66 -8.66
C VAL A 43 26.50 -0.44 -7.71
N GLN A 44 26.73 -0.09 -6.44
CA GLN A 44 26.90 -1.08 -5.40
C GLN A 44 25.54 -1.75 -5.21
N ALA A 45 25.44 -3.01 -5.63
CA ALA A 45 24.31 -3.84 -5.26
C ALA A 45 24.26 -3.86 -3.73
N GLN A 46 23.18 -3.35 -3.14
CA GLN A 46 22.98 -3.44 -1.70
C GLN A 46 22.73 -4.90 -1.36
N THR A 47 23.75 -5.57 -0.83
CA THR A 47 23.56 -6.85 -0.15
C THR A 47 22.80 -6.56 1.14
N LEU A 48 21.48 -6.59 1.08
CA LEU A 48 20.66 -6.64 2.28
C LEU A 48 21.12 -7.87 3.08
N ALA A 49 21.37 -7.70 4.37
CA ALA A 49 21.62 -8.82 5.25
C ALA A 49 20.45 -9.81 5.12
N SER A 50 20.76 -11.10 4.96
CA SER A 50 19.73 -12.12 5.10
C SER A 50 19.19 -12.01 6.51
N LEU A 51 17.87 -11.91 6.65
CA LEU A 51 17.22 -12.12 7.96
C LEU A 51 17.74 -13.45 8.53
N PRO A 52 17.95 -13.55 9.86
CA PRO A 52 18.21 -14.84 10.48
C PRO A 52 17.21 -15.85 9.94
N THR A 53 17.65 -17.06 9.63
CA THR A 53 16.72 -18.16 9.41
C THR A 53 15.95 -18.32 10.72
N GLU A 54 14.77 -17.70 10.79
CA GLU A 54 13.87 -17.73 11.93
C GLU A 54 13.60 -19.19 12.27
N ALA A 55 14.30 -19.71 13.28
CA ALA A 55 13.84 -20.90 13.96
C ALA A 55 12.62 -20.44 14.75
N GLY A 56 11.44 -20.52 14.14
CA GLY A 56 10.19 -20.10 14.77
C GLY A 56 10.05 -20.62 16.21
N ALA A 57 9.21 -19.94 16.99
CA ALA A 57 8.97 -20.29 18.40
C ALA A 57 8.72 -21.80 18.56
N ARG A 58 9.33 -22.41 19.57
CA ARG A 58 9.06 -23.81 19.92
C ARG A 58 7.59 -23.95 20.29
N VAL A 59 6.92 -24.97 19.74
CA VAL A 59 5.54 -25.28 20.12
C VAL A 59 5.52 -25.68 21.59
N GLN A 60 4.78 -24.93 22.42
CA GLN A 60 4.70 -25.16 23.87
C GLN A 60 3.45 -25.94 24.30
N GLY A 61 2.57 -26.29 23.35
CA GLY A 61 1.31 -26.98 23.59
C GLY A 61 0.15 -26.33 22.84
N ASP A 62 -1.08 -26.71 23.18
CA ASP A 62 -2.28 -26.13 22.60
C ASP A 62 -2.44 -24.66 23.02
N ALA A 63 -2.87 -23.82 22.07
CA ALA A 63 -3.19 -22.43 22.35
C ALA A 63 -4.44 -22.35 23.24
N LYS A 64 -4.33 -21.66 24.38
CA LYS A 64 -5.49 -21.31 25.20
C LYS A 64 -6.25 -20.14 24.55
N PRO A 65 -7.59 -20.09 24.64
CA PRO A 65 -8.33 -18.93 24.16
C PRO A 65 -7.98 -17.70 25.01
N ILE A 66 -7.94 -16.54 24.37
CA ILE A 66 -7.82 -15.26 25.07
C ILE A 66 -9.13 -14.91 25.79
N ALA A 67 -9.06 -14.08 26.83
CA ALA A 67 -10.20 -13.74 27.66
C ALA A 67 -11.31 -13.00 26.89
N ALA A 68 -10.91 -12.05 26.02
CA ALA A 68 -11.83 -11.28 25.20
C ALA A 68 -12.64 -12.18 24.25
N TRP A 69 -11.98 -13.08 23.52
CA TRP A 69 -12.62 -14.11 22.67
C TRP A 69 -13.61 -14.97 23.46
N THR A 70 -13.22 -15.44 24.64
CA THR A 70 -14.10 -16.28 25.47
C THR A 70 -15.39 -15.53 25.84
N THR A 71 -15.28 -14.25 26.21
CA THR A 71 -16.42 -13.40 26.55
C THR A 71 -17.28 -13.08 25.33
N PHE A 72 -16.63 -12.79 24.19
CA PHE A 72 -17.30 -12.56 22.90
C PHE A 72 -18.14 -13.78 22.50
N CYS A 73 -17.58 -14.98 22.51
CA CYS A 73 -18.30 -16.21 22.13
C CYS A 73 -19.42 -16.60 23.10
N GLN A 74 -19.35 -16.18 24.37
CA GLN A 74 -20.47 -16.35 25.31
C GLN A 74 -21.67 -15.49 24.91
N THR A 75 -21.42 -14.33 24.28
CA THR A 75 -22.45 -13.39 23.82
C THR A 75 -22.91 -13.75 22.39
N TYR A 76 -21.95 -14.04 21.50
CA TYR A 76 -22.15 -14.28 20.07
C TYR A 76 -21.76 -15.70 19.67
N ALA A 77 -22.44 -16.70 20.24
CA ALA A 77 -22.08 -18.11 20.03
C ALA A 77 -22.05 -18.53 18.55
N ALA A 78 -22.90 -17.93 17.70
CA ALA A 78 -22.96 -18.20 16.27
C ALA A 78 -21.68 -17.74 15.53
N GLU A 79 -21.10 -16.61 15.92
CA GLU A 79 -19.87 -16.07 15.32
C GLU A 79 -18.63 -16.92 15.62
N CYS A 80 -18.72 -17.81 16.61
CA CYS A 80 -17.66 -18.72 17.01
C CYS A 80 -17.90 -20.16 16.53
N ALA A 81 -18.94 -20.41 15.73
CA ALA A 81 -19.19 -21.71 15.14
C ALA A 81 -18.18 -21.97 14.00
N LEU A 82 -17.48 -23.11 14.06
CA LEU A 82 -16.49 -23.49 13.06
C LEU A 82 -17.06 -24.53 12.09
N ASP A 83 -17.14 -24.19 10.80
CA ASP A 83 -17.39 -25.16 9.74
C ASP A 83 -16.07 -25.75 9.21
N ARG A 84 -15.82 -27.02 9.50
CA ARG A 84 -14.62 -27.74 9.02
C ARG A 84 -14.70 -28.13 7.54
N GLY A 85 -15.83 -27.89 6.87
CA GLY A 85 -16.00 -28.06 5.44
C GLY A 85 -15.44 -26.92 4.61
N GLU A 86 -15.12 -25.77 5.22
CA GLU A 86 -14.60 -24.62 4.51
C GLU A 86 -13.16 -24.85 3.97
N PRO A 87 -12.79 -24.25 2.83
CA PRO A 87 -11.45 -24.39 2.28
C PRO A 87 -10.37 -23.82 3.21
N ALA A 88 -9.47 -24.67 3.69
CA ALA A 88 -8.30 -24.25 4.49
C ALA A 88 -7.31 -23.35 3.69
N ARG A 89 -7.44 -23.28 2.37
CA ARG A 89 -6.67 -22.39 1.50
C ARG A 89 -7.59 -21.79 0.43
N ILE A 90 -7.50 -20.48 0.29
CA ILE A 90 -8.21 -19.72 -0.74
C ILE A 90 -7.16 -19.20 -1.74
N SER A 91 -7.37 -19.44 -3.03
CA SER A 91 -6.48 -18.89 -4.07
C SER A 91 -6.67 -17.38 -4.18
N LEU A 92 -5.56 -16.64 -4.11
CA LEU A 92 -5.55 -15.19 -4.28
C LEU A 92 -5.64 -14.81 -5.76
N THR A 93 -6.83 -14.95 -6.33
CA THR A 93 -7.13 -14.49 -7.69
C THR A 93 -7.37 -12.97 -7.72
N PRO A 94 -7.34 -12.33 -8.89
CA PRO A 94 -7.73 -10.92 -9.01
C PRO A 94 -9.14 -10.62 -8.45
N ALA A 95 -10.09 -11.54 -8.58
CA ALA A 95 -11.45 -11.38 -8.04
C ALA A 95 -11.48 -11.51 -6.51
N THR A 96 -10.75 -12.47 -5.94
CA THR A 96 -10.58 -12.61 -4.49
C THR A 96 -9.94 -11.36 -3.90
N TRP A 97 -8.89 -10.85 -4.55
CA TRP A 97 -8.23 -9.62 -4.15
C TRP A 97 -9.17 -8.41 -4.19
N ALA A 98 -9.94 -8.24 -5.27
CA ALA A 98 -10.92 -7.17 -5.38
C ALA A 98 -11.97 -7.22 -4.25
N THR A 99 -12.37 -8.43 -3.83
CA THR A 99 -13.30 -8.64 -2.71
C THR A 99 -12.68 -8.16 -1.40
N ILE A 100 -11.46 -8.60 -1.07
CA ILE A 100 -10.73 -8.18 0.14
C ILE A 100 -10.62 -6.65 0.19
N VAL A 101 -10.15 -6.03 -0.89
CA VAL A 101 -9.99 -4.57 -0.94
C VAL A 101 -11.33 -3.84 -0.82
N SER A 102 -12.41 -4.37 -1.43
CA SER A 102 -13.75 -3.80 -1.33
C SER A 102 -14.29 -3.80 0.10
N VAL A 103 -14.16 -4.93 0.81
CA VAL A 103 -14.57 -5.09 2.21
C VAL A 103 -13.76 -4.15 3.11
N ASN A 104 -12.43 -4.16 2.98
CA ASN A 104 -11.55 -3.31 3.77
C ASN A 104 -11.92 -1.82 3.63
N ARG A 105 -12.11 -1.33 2.40
CA ARG A 105 -12.50 0.08 2.19
C ARG A 105 -13.88 0.40 2.77
N ARG A 106 -14.81 -0.56 2.79
CA ARG A 106 -16.14 -0.36 3.35
C ARG A 106 -16.07 -0.24 4.87
N VAL A 107 -15.37 -1.15 5.54
CA VAL A 107 -15.20 -1.13 7.00
C VAL A 107 -14.47 0.13 7.44
N ASN A 108 -13.32 0.45 6.83
CA ASN A 108 -12.55 1.65 7.17
C ASN A 108 -13.28 2.98 6.93
N LYS A 109 -14.36 2.96 6.14
CA LYS A 109 -15.21 4.13 5.92
C LYS A 109 -16.39 4.17 6.89
N ALA A 110 -16.88 3.01 7.33
CA ALA A 110 -18.11 2.89 8.10
C ALA A 110 -17.87 2.91 9.62
N VAL A 111 -16.71 2.45 10.07
CA VAL A 111 -16.37 2.35 11.50
C VAL A 111 -15.48 3.51 11.91
N GLU A 112 -15.90 4.25 12.93
CA GLU A 112 -15.10 5.28 13.60
C GLU A 112 -14.10 4.61 14.55
N PRO A 113 -12.78 4.89 14.41
CA PRO A 113 -11.77 4.28 15.26
C PRO A 113 -11.74 4.91 16.65
N MET A 114 -11.94 4.11 17.70
CA MET A 114 -11.87 4.51 19.10
C MET A 114 -11.47 3.32 19.98
N THR A 115 -10.58 3.53 20.94
CA THR A 115 -10.15 2.45 21.83
C THR A 115 -11.31 1.93 22.68
N ASP A 116 -11.30 0.66 23.04
CA ASP A 116 -12.28 0.07 23.96
C ASP A 116 -12.37 0.84 25.28
N GLN A 117 -11.26 1.38 25.76
CA GLN A 117 -11.23 2.12 27.02
C GLN A 117 -11.96 3.47 26.92
N ASP A 118 -11.87 4.14 25.76
CA ASP A 118 -12.56 5.41 25.53
C ASP A 118 -14.04 5.20 25.18
N HIS A 119 -14.36 4.13 24.45
CA HIS A 119 -15.71 3.81 23.99
C HIS A 119 -16.52 3.07 25.06
N LEU A 120 -16.01 1.93 25.54
CA LEU A 120 -16.70 0.96 26.40
C LEU A 120 -16.27 1.04 27.87
N HIS A 121 -15.29 1.90 28.18
CA HIS A 121 -14.74 2.09 29.54
C HIS A 121 -14.12 0.83 30.15
N VAL A 122 -13.71 -0.13 29.31
CA VAL A 122 -13.07 -1.40 29.68
C VAL A 122 -11.95 -1.70 28.69
N ALA A 123 -10.92 -2.45 29.11
CA ALA A 123 -9.83 -2.86 28.23
C ALA A 123 -10.12 -4.20 27.52
N ASP A 124 -9.70 -4.32 26.26
CA ASP A 124 -9.70 -5.55 25.45
C ASP A 124 -11.09 -6.23 25.42
N ARG A 125 -12.11 -5.46 25.04
CA ARG A 125 -13.50 -5.89 24.91
C ARG A 125 -13.84 -6.08 23.44
N TRP A 126 -13.88 -7.34 23.03
CA TRP A 126 -14.30 -7.68 21.67
C TRP A 126 -15.82 -7.60 21.56
N ASP A 127 -16.30 -6.88 20.57
CA ASP A 127 -17.72 -6.73 20.24
C ASP A 127 -17.90 -6.54 18.72
N LEU A 128 -19.15 -6.55 18.26
CA LEU A 128 -19.48 -6.18 16.88
C LEU A 128 -19.70 -4.66 16.81
N ALA A 129 -19.07 -3.99 15.84
CA ALA A 129 -19.19 -2.54 15.61
C ALA A 129 -20.57 -2.13 15.03
N GLU A 130 -21.66 -2.61 15.63
CA GLU A 130 -23.04 -2.37 15.18
C GLU A 130 -23.49 -0.92 15.42
N ASP A 131 -22.88 -0.24 16.38
CA ASP A 131 -23.04 1.20 16.65
C ASP A 131 -22.13 2.08 15.77
N GLY A 132 -21.25 1.46 14.97
CA GLY A 132 -20.34 2.14 14.08
C GLY A 132 -19.01 2.56 14.70
N ILE A 133 -18.66 2.09 15.90
CA ILE A 133 -17.41 2.42 16.59
C ILE A 133 -16.63 1.13 16.91
N GLY A 134 -15.30 1.15 16.80
CA GLY A 134 -14.42 0.03 17.17
C GLY A 134 -12.95 0.43 17.22
N ASP A 135 -12.09 -0.41 17.81
CA ASP A 135 -10.66 -0.13 18.02
C ASP A 135 -9.74 -0.53 16.86
#